data_AF-A0A7L1N4Q3-F1
#
_entry.id   AF-A0A7L1N4Q3-F1
#
_cell.length_a   1.000
_cell.length_b   1.000
_cell.length_c   1.000
_cell.angle_alpha   90.00
_cell.angle_beta   90.00
_cell.angle_gamma   90.00
#
_symmetry.space_group_name_H-M   'P 1'
#
loop_
_entity.id
_entity.type
_entity.pdbx_description
1 polymer ?
#
loop_
_entity_poly.entity_id
_entity_poly.type
_entity_poly.pdbx_seq_one_letter_code
_entity_poly.pdbx_strand_id
1 'polypeptide(L)'
;QQEKEDLQEKLKLREHLSQAAGKSESPSKNIDLELKQLQCKLKNLHNEITKQSTTIKFLKNEAQEKEERIRGLQAKNSRLERDLSMKRPLIEDLRSRLKASQANEKTHNETLESLERKVKTLTADCSNKKTSIDSLKQRLDTATKEKSQFEAMYHKAKDELEKKDLKLTNLETKITETECAMTELQTTTSQQLHDLAKQNEQALEAVQKKLLLSSDKVEEFISFVKALTRELQHSIQELRTKIKQARKMGEMRACRKGLSQESVQLAASILNVSRTDLEEILEVEDDEETAKTKMEFEKDKEWLQYVQKLTEAQFPFASYLMDAILEKLNEKKKLIEECISLMK
;
A
#
# COMPACT_ATOMS: atom_id res chain seq x y z
N GLN A 1 5.08 -126.30 96.11
CA GLN A 1 5.93 -127.07 97.03
C GLN A 1 5.67 -126.74 98.51
N GLN A 2 5.28 -125.51 98.91
CA GLN A 2 5.04 -125.19 100.34
C GLN A 2 3.59 -125.37 100.84
N GLU A 3 2.59 -125.54 99.96
CA GLU A 3 1.20 -125.86 100.37
C GLU A 3 0.96 -127.36 100.60
N LYS A 4 1.95 -128.22 100.35
CA LYS A 4 1.80 -129.68 100.49
C LYS A 4 2.01 -130.18 101.93
N GLU A 5 2.64 -129.37 102.80
CA GLU A 5 2.88 -129.70 104.20
C GLU A 5 1.69 -129.29 105.11
N ASP A 6 1.09 -128.11 104.90
CA ASP A 6 -0.06 -127.65 105.71
C ASP A 6 -1.34 -128.51 105.50
N LEU A 7 -1.46 -129.16 104.33
CA LEU A 7 -2.50 -130.15 104.05
C LEU A 7 -2.23 -131.52 104.69
N GLN A 8 -1.00 -131.83 105.11
CA GLN A 8 -0.65 -133.09 105.76
C GLN A 8 -0.80 -133.02 107.29
N GLU A 9 -0.76 -131.82 107.88
CA GLU A 9 -1.02 -131.61 109.31
C GLU A 9 -2.53 -131.52 109.63
N LYS A 10 -3.34 -130.90 108.76
CA LYS A 10 -4.80 -130.80 108.95
C LYS A 10 -5.57 -132.11 108.72
N LEU A 11 -4.96 -133.12 108.11
CA LEU A 11 -5.53 -134.47 107.97
C LEU A 11 -5.31 -135.38 109.20
N LYS A 12 -4.49 -134.98 110.18
CA LYS A 12 -4.20 -135.78 111.39
C LYS A 12 -5.14 -135.55 112.57
N LEU A 13 -6.11 -134.64 112.46
CA LEU A 13 -6.89 -134.15 113.60
C LEU A 13 -8.39 -134.52 113.57
N ARG A 14 -8.81 -135.47 112.72
CA ARG A 14 -10.25 -135.76 112.54
C ARG A 14 -10.68 -137.19 112.22
N GLU A 15 -9.98 -138.23 112.72
CA GLU A 15 -10.53 -139.60 112.60
C GLU A 15 -10.19 -140.61 113.73
N HIS A 16 -9.53 -140.19 114.81
CA HIS A 16 -9.28 -141.06 115.97
C HIS A 16 -9.63 -140.39 117.30
N LEU A 17 -10.93 -140.41 117.65
CA LEU A 17 -11.43 -140.42 119.04
C LEU A 17 -12.94 -140.65 119.04
N SER A 18 -13.34 -141.92 118.97
CA SER A 18 -14.69 -142.39 119.28
C SER A 18 -14.58 -143.78 119.88
N GLN A 19 -15.33 -144.01 120.97
CA GLN A 19 -15.44 -145.26 121.75
C GLN A 19 -14.22 -145.66 122.60
N ALA A 20 -14.19 -145.12 123.82
CA ALA A 20 -13.86 -145.89 125.01
C ALA A 20 -14.93 -145.57 126.08
N ALA A 21 -15.68 -146.57 126.53
CA ALA A 21 -16.76 -146.39 127.52
C ALA A 21 -16.83 -147.57 128.50
N GLY A 22 -16.82 -147.23 129.80
CA GLY A 22 -16.73 -148.15 130.94
C GLY A 22 -15.59 -147.72 131.86
N LYS A 23 -15.79 -147.31 133.12
CA LYS A 23 -17.00 -147.32 133.98
C LYS A 23 -16.97 -146.14 135.00
N SER A 24 -18.09 -145.98 135.71
CA SER A 24 -18.32 -145.28 137.00
C SER A 24 -18.38 -143.74 137.06
N GLU A 25 -19.61 -143.30 137.35
CA GLU A 25 -20.01 -142.30 138.36
C GLU A 25 -19.77 -140.78 138.18
N SER A 26 -20.85 -140.03 138.42
CA SER A 26 -21.10 -138.57 138.38
C SER A 26 -20.38 -137.77 139.48
N PRO A 27 -20.24 -136.41 139.45
CA PRO A 27 -21.13 -135.39 138.81
C PRO A 27 -20.43 -134.17 138.14
N SER A 28 -21.07 -133.16 137.52
CA SER A 28 -22.38 -133.06 136.80
C SER A 28 -22.59 -131.70 136.08
N LYS A 29 -22.13 -130.55 136.64
CA LYS A 29 -22.71 -129.21 136.35
C LYS A 29 -21.88 -128.20 135.52
N ASN A 30 -20.62 -128.49 135.19
CA ASN A 30 -19.72 -127.50 134.56
C ASN A 30 -19.84 -127.46 133.02
N ILE A 31 -19.83 -128.64 132.37
CA ILE A 31 -19.77 -128.80 130.91
C ILE A 31 -20.99 -128.19 130.16
N ASP A 32 -22.17 -128.20 130.78
CA ASP A 32 -23.41 -127.66 130.19
C ASP A 32 -23.38 -126.13 130.01
N LEU A 33 -22.57 -125.41 130.81
CA LEU A 33 -22.37 -123.96 130.67
C LEU A 33 -21.47 -123.62 129.48
N GLU A 34 -20.37 -124.35 129.27
CA GLU A 34 -19.49 -124.16 128.12
C GLU A 34 -20.21 -124.49 126.81
N LEU A 35 -20.99 -125.57 126.79
CA LEU A 35 -21.72 -126.00 125.60
C LEU A 35 -22.79 -124.96 125.20
N LYS A 36 -23.50 -124.38 126.16
CA LYS A 36 -24.42 -123.24 125.94
C LYS A 36 -23.67 -121.97 125.50
N GLN A 37 -22.50 -121.67 126.07
CA GLN A 37 -21.71 -120.51 125.66
C GLN A 37 -21.20 -120.65 124.21
N LEU A 38 -20.74 -121.84 123.83
CA LEU A 38 -20.33 -122.17 122.46
C LEU A 38 -21.53 -122.15 121.50
N GLN A 39 -22.69 -122.64 121.91
CA GLN A 39 -23.92 -122.58 121.12
C GLN A 39 -24.38 -121.13 120.88
N CYS A 40 -24.29 -120.26 121.89
CA CYS A 40 -24.54 -118.82 121.72
C CYS A 40 -23.51 -118.14 120.81
N LYS A 41 -22.21 -118.46 120.96
CA LYS A 41 -21.16 -117.97 120.05
C LYS A 41 -21.41 -118.41 118.60
N LEU A 42 -21.74 -119.69 118.38
CA LEU A 42 -22.07 -120.25 117.07
C LEU A 42 -23.30 -119.55 116.46
N LYS A 43 -24.36 -119.33 117.25
CA LYS A 43 -25.57 -118.62 116.80
C LYS A 43 -25.29 -117.16 116.45
N ASN A 44 -24.47 -116.47 117.24
CA ASN A 44 -24.06 -115.09 116.95
C ASN A 44 -23.19 -115.00 115.69
N LEU A 45 -22.21 -115.91 115.53
CA LEU A 45 -21.40 -116.01 114.32
C LEU A 45 -22.25 -116.36 113.09
N HIS A 46 -23.23 -117.26 113.23
CA HIS A 46 -24.16 -117.59 112.15
C HIS A 46 -25.01 -116.39 111.73
N ASN A 47 -25.58 -115.65 112.69
CA ASN A 47 -26.34 -114.43 112.42
C ASN A 47 -25.47 -113.36 111.73
N GLU A 48 -24.22 -113.18 112.16
CA GLU A 48 -23.29 -112.23 111.56
C GLU A 48 -22.85 -112.69 110.16
N ILE A 49 -22.63 -113.99 109.93
CA ILE A 49 -22.40 -114.56 108.58
C ILE A 49 -23.62 -114.32 107.68
N THR A 50 -24.85 -114.52 108.17
CA THR A 50 -26.07 -114.23 107.40
C THR A 50 -26.16 -112.75 107.04
N LYS A 51 -25.90 -111.85 108.00
CA LYS A 51 -25.85 -110.40 107.76
C LYS A 51 -24.78 -110.02 106.74
N GLN A 52 -23.56 -110.52 106.90
CA GLN A 52 -22.46 -110.31 105.94
C GLN A 52 -22.80 -110.87 104.55
N SER A 53 -23.46 -112.03 104.47
CA SER A 53 -23.96 -112.60 103.21
C SER A 53 -24.99 -111.68 102.53
N THR A 54 -25.92 -111.08 103.29
CA THR A 54 -26.85 -110.08 102.74
C THR A 54 -26.15 -108.80 102.28
N THR A 55 -25.14 -108.31 103.04
CA THR A 55 -24.32 -107.16 102.64
C THR A 55 -23.51 -107.45 101.37
N ILE A 56 -22.89 -108.62 101.26
CA ILE A 56 -22.15 -109.06 100.06
C ILE A 56 -23.09 -109.14 98.85
N LYS A 57 -24.31 -109.67 99.03
CA LYS A 57 -25.33 -109.71 97.96
C LYS A 57 -25.74 -108.31 97.53
N PHE A 58 -25.95 -107.38 98.46
CA PHE A 58 -26.25 -105.98 98.16
C PHE A 58 -25.10 -105.30 97.41
N LEU A 59 -23.87 -105.39 97.91
CA LEU A 59 -22.67 -104.82 97.28
C LEU A 59 -22.41 -105.41 95.89
N LYS A 60 -22.69 -106.71 95.69
CA LYS A 60 -22.59 -107.35 94.37
C LYS A 60 -23.61 -106.77 93.38
N ASN A 61 -24.85 -106.56 93.79
CA ASN A 61 -25.87 -105.91 92.97
C ASN A 61 -25.48 -104.46 92.65
N GLU A 62 -25.06 -103.69 93.66
CA GLU A 62 -24.61 -102.30 93.49
C GLU A 62 -23.40 -102.18 92.55
N ALA A 63 -22.46 -103.13 92.63
CA ALA A 63 -21.32 -103.21 91.72
C ALA A 63 -21.77 -103.52 90.27
N GLN A 64 -22.75 -104.41 90.09
CA GLN A 64 -23.33 -104.69 88.77
C GLN A 64 -24.06 -103.47 88.18
N GLU A 65 -24.87 -102.76 88.97
CA GLU A 65 -25.55 -101.53 88.54
C GLU A 65 -24.55 -100.44 88.13
N LYS A 66 -23.46 -100.28 88.90
CA LYS A 66 -22.36 -99.34 88.57
C LYS A 66 -21.67 -99.74 87.28
N GLU A 67 -21.41 -101.02 87.06
CA GLU A 67 -20.80 -101.56 85.85
C GLU A 67 -21.71 -101.38 84.60
N GLU A 68 -23.01 -101.61 84.72
CA GLU A 68 -23.99 -101.30 83.67
C GLU A 68 -24.04 -99.80 83.35
N ARG A 69 -23.98 -98.94 84.37
CA ARG A 69 -23.90 -97.48 84.21
C ARG A 69 -22.58 -97.05 83.56
N ILE A 70 -21.46 -97.69 83.87
CA ILE A 70 -20.15 -97.46 83.22
C ILE A 70 -20.24 -97.80 81.73
N ARG A 71 -20.78 -98.98 81.36
CA ARG A 71 -20.98 -99.36 79.95
C ARG A 71 -21.88 -98.37 79.20
N GLY A 72 -22.97 -97.92 79.83
CA GLY A 72 -23.85 -96.88 79.25
C GLY A 72 -23.15 -95.54 79.02
N LEU A 73 -22.32 -95.09 79.97
CA LEU A 73 -21.49 -93.89 79.84
C LEU A 73 -20.42 -94.04 78.76
N GLN A 74 -19.76 -95.21 78.67
CA GLN A 74 -18.76 -95.51 77.65
C GLN A 74 -19.36 -95.45 76.24
N ALA A 75 -20.53 -96.07 76.03
CA ALA A 75 -21.25 -95.99 74.75
C ALA A 75 -21.67 -94.54 74.40
N LYS A 76 -22.09 -93.75 75.39
CA LYS A 76 -22.39 -92.32 75.21
C LYS A 76 -21.13 -91.54 74.82
N ASN A 77 -19.99 -91.82 75.46
CA ASN A 77 -18.71 -91.18 75.14
C ASN A 77 -18.26 -91.49 73.71
N SER A 78 -18.26 -92.76 73.30
CA SER A 78 -17.91 -93.16 71.93
C SER A 78 -18.88 -92.66 70.85
N ARG A 79 -20.12 -92.28 71.21
CA ARG A 79 -20.99 -91.51 70.31
C ARG A 79 -20.53 -90.06 70.20
N LEU A 80 -20.29 -89.39 71.33
CA LEU A 80 -19.84 -87.99 71.35
C LEU A 80 -18.49 -87.80 70.65
N GLU A 81 -17.56 -88.75 70.78
CA GLU A 81 -16.27 -88.74 70.08
C GLU A 81 -16.44 -88.78 68.56
N ARG A 82 -17.37 -89.60 68.04
CA ARG A 82 -17.72 -89.61 66.61
C ARG A 82 -18.38 -88.31 66.18
N ASP A 83 -19.34 -87.80 66.95
CA ASP A 83 -20.01 -86.52 66.65
C ASP A 83 -19.00 -85.35 66.63
N LEU A 84 -18.01 -85.34 67.54
CA LEU A 84 -16.91 -84.36 67.55
C LEU A 84 -15.97 -84.53 66.36
N SER A 85 -15.62 -85.77 66.02
CA SER A 85 -14.79 -86.09 64.85
C SER A 85 -15.43 -85.56 63.56
N MET A 86 -16.73 -85.77 63.36
CA MET A 86 -17.47 -85.29 62.20
C MET A 86 -17.69 -83.77 62.17
N LYS A 87 -17.76 -83.10 63.33
CA LYS A 87 -17.91 -81.63 63.40
C LYS A 87 -16.61 -80.86 63.11
N ARG A 88 -15.44 -81.44 63.41
CA ARG A 88 -14.13 -80.82 63.13
C ARG A 88 -13.94 -80.37 61.67
N PRO A 89 -14.11 -81.24 60.63
CA PRO A 89 -13.92 -80.82 59.24
C PRO A 89 -14.93 -79.75 58.81
N LEU A 90 -16.18 -79.81 59.28
CA LEU A 90 -17.20 -78.78 58.98
C LEU A 90 -16.80 -77.40 59.53
N ILE A 91 -16.21 -77.35 60.73
CA ILE A 91 -15.70 -76.09 61.32
C ILE A 91 -14.52 -75.55 60.51
N GLU A 92 -13.62 -76.40 60.03
CA GLU A 92 -12.45 -75.95 59.26
C GLU A 92 -12.80 -75.53 57.82
N ASP A 93 -13.77 -76.19 57.20
CA ASP A 93 -14.42 -75.75 55.95
C ASP A 93 -15.10 -74.37 56.12
N LEU A 94 -15.87 -74.17 57.18
CA LEU A 94 -16.47 -72.86 57.51
C LEU A 94 -15.41 -71.77 57.74
N ARG A 95 -14.32 -72.07 58.45
CA ARG A 95 -13.19 -71.15 58.63
C ARG A 95 -12.49 -70.81 57.31
N SER A 96 -12.34 -71.79 56.43
CA SER A 96 -11.72 -71.61 55.12
C SER A 96 -12.57 -70.73 54.21
N ARG A 97 -13.90 -70.95 54.18
CA ARG A 97 -14.86 -70.06 53.51
C ARG A 97 -14.83 -68.64 54.07
N LEU A 98 -14.77 -68.48 55.40
CA LEU A 98 -14.69 -67.15 56.03
C LEU A 98 -13.43 -66.40 55.60
N LYS A 99 -12.26 -67.04 55.65
CA LYS A 99 -10.99 -66.45 55.19
C LYS A 99 -11.04 -66.05 53.71
N ALA A 100 -11.61 -66.90 52.85
CA ALA A 100 -11.78 -66.59 51.43
C ALA A 100 -12.73 -65.40 51.21
N SER A 101 -13.83 -65.33 51.96
CA SER A 101 -14.77 -64.19 51.91
C SER A 101 -14.09 -62.88 52.34
N GLN A 102 -13.30 -62.90 53.42
CA GLN A 102 -12.56 -61.72 53.90
C GLN A 102 -11.49 -61.25 52.91
N ALA A 103 -10.80 -62.19 52.23
CA ALA A 103 -9.86 -61.86 51.17
C ALA A 103 -10.56 -61.20 49.97
N ASN A 104 -11.69 -61.77 49.54
CA ASN A 104 -12.50 -61.21 48.45
C ASN A 104 -13.05 -59.82 48.81
N GLU A 105 -13.56 -59.62 50.03
CA GLU A 105 -14.04 -58.34 50.54
C GLU A 105 -12.94 -57.28 50.50
N LYS A 106 -11.72 -57.61 50.92
CA LYS A 106 -10.56 -56.72 50.83
C LYS A 106 -10.27 -56.33 49.37
N THR A 107 -10.22 -57.29 48.45
CA THR A 107 -10.00 -57.02 47.02
C THR A 107 -11.13 -56.16 46.43
N HIS A 108 -12.39 -56.42 46.81
CA HIS A 108 -13.52 -55.58 46.38
C HIS A 108 -13.38 -54.14 46.89
N ASN A 109 -13.00 -53.92 48.15
CA ASN A 109 -12.74 -52.59 48.68
C ASN A 109 -11.60 -51.87 47.94
N GLU A 110 -10.47 -52.55 47.70
CA GLU A 110 -9.35 -52.00 46.91
C GLU A 110 -9.78 -51.60 45.49
N THR A 111 -10.65 -52.39 44.83
CA THR A 111 -11.22 -52.03 43.51
C THR A 111 -12.19 -50.86 43.58
N LEU A 112 -13.00 -50.77 44.64
CA LEU A 112 -13.97 -49.69 44.85
C LEU A 112 -13.26 -48.35 45.07
N GLU A 113 -12.24 -48.30 45.92
CA GLU A 113 -11.40 -47.11 46.12
C GLU A 113 -10.70 -46.68 44.82
N SER A 114 -10.27 -47.65 43.99
CA SER A 114 -9.66 -47.39 42.68
C SER A 114 -10.64 -46.77 41.69
N LEU A 115 -11.90 -47.25 41.68
CA LEU A 115 -12.97 -46.67 40.88
C LEU A 115 -13.38 -45.28 41.40
N GLU A 116 -13.49 -45.08 42.72
CA GLU A 116 -13.81 -43.78 43.30
C GLU A 116 -12.75 -42.72 42.97
N ARG A 117 -11.46 -43.08 43.04
CA ARG A 117 -10.35 -42.23 42.58
C ARG A 117 -10.49 -41.86 41.09
N LYS A 118 -10.79 -42.83 40.22
CA LYS A 118 -11.03 -42.56 38.78
C LYS A 118 -12.22 -41.63 38.55
N VAL A 119 -13.33 -41.82 39.27
CA VAL A 119 -14.50 -40.94 39.18
C VAL A 119 -14.14 -39.51 39.59
N LYS A 120 -13.44 -39.32 40.72
CA LYS A 120 -12.98 -37.99 41.17
C LYS A 120 -12.10 -37.28 40.13
N THR A 121 -11.13 -37.98 39.53
CA THR A 121 -10.30 -37.42 38.45
C THR A 121 -11.13 -37.06 37.22
N LEU A 122 -12.00 -37.95 36.75
CA LEU A 122 -12.86 -37.69 35.58
C LEU A 122 -13.84 -36.53 35.80
N THR A 123 -14.36 -36.36 37.02
CA THR A 123 -15.21 -35.21 37.39
C THR A 123 -14.42 -33.91 37.34
N ALA A 124 -13.20 -33.87 37.87
CA ALA A 124 -12.33 -32.70 37.79
C ALA A 124 -11.98 -32.36 36.32
N ASP A 125 -11.61 -33.35 35.51
CA ASP A 125 -11.33 -33.18 34.08
C ASP A 125 -12.56 -32.68 33.31
N CYS A 126 -13.76 -33.14 33.65
CA CYS A 126 -15.01 -32.67 33.05
C CYS A 126 -15.25 -31.18 33.38
N SER A 127 -15.02 -30.78 34.63
CA SER A 127 -15.10 -29.38 35.07
C SER A 127 -14.08 -28.49 34.32
N ASN A 128 -12.83 -28.94 34.20
CA ASN A 128 -11.77 -28.23 33.48
C ASN A 128 -12.05 -28.10 31.97
N LYS A 129 -12.67 -29.12 31.36
CA LYS A 129 -13.13 -29.06 29.97
C LYS A 129 -14.30 -28.09 29.83
N LYS A 130 -15.23 -28.04 30.79
CA LYS A 130 -16.36 -27.11 30.78
C LYS A 130 -15.90 -25.65 30.83
N THR A 131 -14.99 -25.29 31.74
CA THR A 131 -14.43 -23.92 31.82
C THR A 131 -13.66 -23.55 30.54
N SER A 132 -12.89 -24.48 29.97
CA SER A 132 -12.21 -24.29 28.68
C SER A 132 -13.19 -24.04 27.52
N ILE A 133 -14.29 -24.79 27.45
CA ILE A 133 -15.34 -24.61 26.45
C ILE A 133 -16.02 -23.24 26.60
N ASP A 134 -16.30 -22.81 27.83
CA ASP A 134 -16.94 -21.51 28.09
C ASP A 134 -16.01 -20.34 27.71
N SER A 135 -14.71 -20.45 27.99
CA SER A 135 -13.70 -19.48 27.52
C SER A 135 -13.63 -19.40 26.00
N LEU A 136 -13.67 -20.54 25.30
CA LEU A 136 -13.69 -20.58 23.83
C LEU A 136 -14.97 -19.97 23.24
N LYS A 137 -16.14 -20.20 23.88
CA LYS A 137 -17.40 -19.55 23.49
C LYS A 137 -17.32 -18.03 23.63
N GLN A 138 -16.84 -17.53 24.78
CA GLN A 138 -16.67 -16.09 24.98
C GLN A 138 -15.74 -15.46 23.93
N ARG A 139 -14.65 -16.13 23.58
CA ARG A 139 -13.74 -15.68 22.50
C ARG A 139 -14.41 -15.66 21.13
N LEU A 140 -15.22 -16.67 20.82
CA LEU A 140 -16.00 -16.74 19.58
C LEU A 140 -17.05 -15.62 19.50
N ASP A 141 -17.75 -15.33 20.59
CA ASP A 141 -18.74 -14.24 20.68
C ASP A 141 -18.08 -12.87 20.46
N THR A 142 -16.90 -12.63 21.06
CA THR A 142 -16.11 -11.40 20.83
C THR A 142 -15.67 -11.29 19.37
N ALA A 143 -15.05 -12.34 18.81
CA ALA A 143 -14.60 -12.34 17.42
C ALA A 143 -15.76 -12.16 16.42
N THR A 144 -16.95 -12.67 16.73
CA THR A 144 -18.17 -12.48 15.91
C THR A 144 -18.64 -11.02 15.93
N LYS A 145 -18.58 -10.36 17.10
CA LYS A 145 -18.89 -8.93 17.22
C LYS A 145 -17.88 -8.07 16.47
N GLU A 146 -16.58 -8.31 16.66
CA GLU A 146 -15.50 -7.62 15.96
C GLU A 146 -15.64 -7.76 14.44
N LYS A 147 -15.90 -8.98 13.95
CA LYS A 147 -16.17 -9.23 12.52
C LYS A 147 -17.33 -8.34 12.02
N SER A 148 -18.46 -8.32 12.73
CA SER A 148 -19.62 -7.51 12.32
C SER A 148 -19.33 -5.99 12.32
N GLN A 149 -18.45 -5.52 13.21
CA GLN A 149 -17.99 -4.12 13.22
C GLN A 149 -17.08 -3.80 12.03
N PHE A 150 -16.15 -4.70 11.69
CA PHE A 150 -15.30 -4.54 10.50
C PHE A 150 -16.10 -4.60 9.20
N GLU A 151 -17.09 -5.49 9.09
CA GLU A 151 -18.01 -5.54 7.95
C GLU A 151 -18.80 -4.23 7.80
N ALA A 152 -19.34 -3.68 8.90
CA ALA A 152 -20.04 -2.40 8.88
C ALA A 152 -19.12 -1.21 8.48
N MET A 153 -17.88 -1.18 8.99
CA MET A 153 -16.90 -0.15 8.60
C MET A 153 -16.46 -0.29 7.13
N TYR A 154 -16.29 -1.53 6.64
CA TYR A 154 -15.96 -1.81 5.25
C TYR A 154 -17.05 -1.32 4.30
N HIS A 155 -18.33 -1.62 4.59
CA HIS A 155 -19.45 -1.13 3.78
C HIS A 155 -19.50 0.40 3.76
N LYS A 156 -19.37 1.06 4.91
CA LYS A 156 -19.32 2.53 4.98
C LYS A 156 -18.16 3.11 4.15
N ALA A 157 -16.96 2.54 4.25
CA ALA A 157 -15.79 3.00 3.50
C ALA A 157 -15.97 2.79 1.98
N LYS A 158 -16.62 1.70 1.57
CA LYS A 158 -16.97 1.42 0.17
C LYS A 158 -17.97 2.45 -0.38
N ASP A 159 -19.04 2.75 0.36
CA ASP A 159 -20.05 3.75 -0.03
C ASP A 159 -19.42 5.17 -0.12
N GLU A 160 -18.50 5.50 0.79
CA GLU A 160 -17.76 6.77 0.75
C GLU A 160 -16.80 6.84 -0.46
N LEU A 161 -16.17 5.73 -0.84
CA LEU A 161 -15.32 5.63 -2.03
C LEU A 161 -16.13 5.77 -3.32
N GLU A 162 -17.21 5.01 -3.49
CA GLU A 162 -18.09 5.09 -4.69
C GLU A 162 -18.64 6.52 -4.88
N LYS A 163 -18.95 7.22 -3.78
CA LYS A 163 -19.37 8.63 -3.79
C LYS A 163 -18.23 9.60 -4.15
N LYS A 164 -16.97 9.25 -3.90
CA LYS A 164 -15.79 10.02 -4.31
C LYS A 164 -15.49 9.79 -5.78
N ASP A 165 -15.56 8.56 -6.25
CA ASP A 165 -15.35 8.19 -7.65
C ASP A 165 -16.39 8.89 -8.55
N LEU A 166 -17.69 8.85 -8.20
CA LEU A 166 -18.73 9.58 -8.93
C LEU A 166 -18.48 11.11 -8.99
N LYS A 167 -17.91 11.70 -7.93
CA LYS A 167 -17.53 13.12 -7.92
C LYS A 167 -16.30 13.39 -8.79
N LEU A 168 -15.34 12.47 -8.80
CA LEU A 168 -14.12 12.56 -9.59
C LEU A 168 -14.47 12.49 -11.09
N THR A 169 -15.27 11.52 -11.51
CA THR A 169 -15.75 11.43 -12.91
C THR A 169 -16.52 12.68 -13.36
N ASN A 170 -17.38 13.26 -12.50
CA ASN A 170 -18.08 14.53 -12.79
C ASN A 170 -17.15 15.76 -12.83
N LEU A 171 -15.99 15.71 -12.19
CA LEU A 171 -14.96 16.75 -12.32
C LEU A 171 -14.12 16.54 -13.58
N GLU A 172 -13.80 15.29 -13.92
CA GLU A 172 -13.11 14.94 -15.17
C GLU A 172 -13.94 15.35 -16.40
N THR A 173 -15.24 15.04 -16.44
CA THR A 173 -16.11 15.47 -17.55
C THR A 173 -16.12 17.00 -17.68
N LYS A 174 -16.25 17.73 -16.57
CA LYS A 174 -16.19 19.20 -16.59
C LYS A 174 -14.85 19.75 -17.04
N ILE A 175 -13.73 19.13 -16.65
CA ILE A 175 -12.41 19.50 -17.14
C ILE A 175 -12.39 19.33 -18.67
N THR A 176 -12.77 18.16 -19.19
CA THR A 176 -12.79 17.92 -20.65
C THR A 176 -13.73 18.87 -21.39
N GLU A 177 -14.91 19.19 -20.85
CA GLU A 177 -15.82 20.20 -21.41
C GLU A 177 -15.17 21.59 -21.46
N THR A 178 -14.47 22.01 -20.40
CA THR A 178 -13.78 23.31 -20.36
C THR A 178 -12.54 23.36 -21.26
N GLU A 179 -11.83 22.24 -21.43
CA GLU A 179 -10.71 22.12 -22.37
C GLU A 179 -11.19 22.18 -23.82
N CYS A 180 -12.30 21.51 -24.16
CA CYS A 180 -12.96 21.66 -25.46
C CYS A 180 -13.37 23.12 -25.71
N ALA A 181 -14.08 23.75 -24.78
CA ALA A 181 -14.48 25.16 -24.92
C ALA A 181 -13.29 26.13 -25.03
N MET A 182 -12.18 25.86 -24.31
CA MET A 182 -10.96 26.66 -24.39
C MET A 182 -10.27 26.49 -25.75
N THR A 183 -10.19 25.27 -26.29
CA THR A 183 -9.58 25.01 -27.61
C THR A 183 -10.41 25.58 -28.76
N GLU A 184 -11.74 25.55 -28.68
CA GLU A 184 -12.65 26.25 -29.60
C GLU A 184 -12.45 27.78 -29.56
N LEU A 185 -12.32 28.37 -28.37
CA LEU A 185 -12.05 29.80 -28.20
C LEU A 185 -10.67 30.19 -28.74
N GLN A 186 -9.64 29.40 -28.45
CA GLN A 186 -8.27 29.61 -28.91
C GLN A 186 -8.19 29.55 -30.44
N THR A 187 -8.80 28.53 -31.07
CA THR A 187 -8.82 28.38 -32.53
C THR A 187 -9.60 29.52 -33.19
N THR A 188 -10.75 29.92 -32.63
CA THR A 188 -11.51 31.09 -33.11
C THR A 188 -10.70 32.38 -33.03
N THR A 189 -10.00 32.62 -31.92
CA THR A 189 -9.16 33.81 -31.73
C THR A 189 -7.95 33.81 -32.67
N SER A 190 -7.33 32.64 -32.87
CA SER A 190 -6.21 32.47 -33.80
C SER A 190 -6.63 32.75 -35.25
N GLN A 191 -7.82 32.28 -35.65
CA GLN A 191 -8.40 32.55 -36.95
C GLN A 191 -8.68 34.06 -37.15
N GLN A 192 -9.32 34.70 -36.17
CA GLN A 192 -9.59 36.15 -36.22
C GLN A 192 -8.31 36.99 -36.34
N LEU A 193 -7.25 36.63 -35.59
CA LEU A 193 -5.95 37.30 -35.67
C LEU A 193 -5.27 37.07 -37.03
N HIS A 194 -5.37 35.86 -37.59
CA HIS A 194 -4.83 35.56 -38.92
C HIS A 194 -5.56 36.35 -40.03
N ASP A 195 -6.89 36.39 -40.01
CA ASP A 195 -7.68 37.14 -40.98
C ASP A 195 -7.42 38.65 -40.88
N LEU A 196 -7.28 39.20 -39.67
CA LEU A 196 -6.92 40.60 -39.46
C LEU A 196 -5.49 40.92 -39.94
N ALA A 197 -4.52 40.05 -39.67
CA ALA A 197 -3.15 40.20 -40.15
C ALA A 197 -3.09 40.22 -41.68
N LYS A 198 -3.83 39.32 -42.34
CA LYS A 198 -3.96 39.25 -43.79
C LYS A 198 -4.64 40.50 -44.39
N GLN A 199 -5.68 41.04 -43.75
CA GLN A 199 -6.31 42.30 -44.16
C GLN A 199 -5.34 43.48 -44.05
N ASN A 200 -4.57 43.55 -42.95
CA ASN A 200 -3.56 44.59 -42.75
C ASN A 200 -2.42 44.50 -43.78
N GLU A 201 -1.94 43.29 -44.09
CA GLU A 201 -0.93 43.06 -45.14
C GLU A 201 -1.43 43.54 -46.51
N GLN A 202 -2.65 43.17 -46.91
CA GLN A 202 -3.26 43.61 -48.17
C GLN A 202 -3.46 45.13 -48.23
N ALA A 203 -3.88 45.75 -47.12
CA ALA A 203 -4.04 47.21 -47.04
C ALA A 203 -2.69 47.93 -47.12
N LEU A 204 -1.66 47.42 -46.44
CA LEU A 204 -0.30 47.95 -46.49
C LEU A 204 0.29 47.86 -47.90
N GLU A 205 0.17 46.69 -48.56
CA GLU A 205 0.64 46.48 -49.93
C GLU A 205 -0.06 47.42 -50.92
N ALA A 206 -1.37 47.65 -50.75
CA ALA A 206 -2.13 48.59 -51.57
C ALA A 206 -1.70 50.06 -51.36
N VAL A 207 -1.38 50.45 -50.12
CA VAL A 207 -0.82 51.78 -49.81
C VAL A 207 0.59 51.92 -50.37
N GLN A 208 1.44 50.92 -50.23
CA GLN A 208 2.80 50.91 -50.76
C GLN A 208 2.82 51.01 -52.29
N LYS A 209 1.95 50.27 -52.99
CA LYS A 209 1.76 50.39 -54.45
C LYS A 209 1.32 51.81 -54.86
N LYS A 210 0.40 52.44 -54.12
CA LYS A 210 -0.02 53.84 -54.37
C LYS A 210 1.10 54.84 -54.10
N LEU A 211 1.91 54.62 -53.06
CA LEU A 211 3.04 55.47 -52.72
C LEU A 211 4.12 55.42 -53.81
N LEU A 212 4.48 54.22 -54.29
CA LEU A 212 5.40 54.03 -55.41
C LEU A 212 4.89 54.76 -56.65
N LEU A 213 3.66 54.50 -57.10
CA LEU A 213 3.04 55.18 -58.24
C LEU A 213 2.96 56.72 -58.10
N SER A 214 2.93 57.23 -56.87
CA SER A 214 2.99 58.68 -56.62
C SER A 214 4.42 59.21 -56.64
N SER A 215 5.40 58.42 -56.18
CA SER A 215 6.82 58.73 -56.24
C SER A 215 7.30 58.77 -57.69
N ASP A 216 6.96 57.75 -58.49
CA ASP A 216 7.29 57.67 -59.92
C ASP A 216 6.78 58.93 -60.67
N LYS A 217 5.54 59.35 -60.39
CA LYS A 217 4.97 60.59 -60.96
C LYS A 217 5.72 61.85 -60.54
N VAL A 218 6.17 61.94 -59.29
CA VAL A 218 6.95 63.08 -58.81
C VAL A 218 8.33 63.12 -59.47
N GLU A 219 8.96 61.96 -59.67
CA GLU A 219 10.25 61.86 -60.38
C GLU A 219 10.14 62.22 -61.87
N GLU A 220 9.06 61.81 -62.54
CA GLU A 220 8.70 62.27 -63.88
C GLU A 220 8.48 63.79 -63.93
N PHE A 221 7.77 64.39 -62.96
CA PHE A 221 7.60 65.84 -62.89
C PHE A 221 8.93 66.58 -62.66
N ILE A 222 9.81 66.07 -61.78
CA ILE A 222 11.14 66.64 -61.56
C ILE A 222 11.98 66.55 -62.85
N SER A 223 11.90 65.44 -63.57
CA SER A 223 12.59 65.24 -64.85
C SER A 223 12.07 66.19 -65.94
N PHE A 224 10.75 66.38 -66.03
CA PHE A 224 10.12 67.37 -66.91
C PHE A 224 10.58 68.80 -66.59
N VAL A 225 10.58 69.20 -65.30
CA VAL A 225 11.06 70.53 -64.89
C VAL A 225 12.53 70.71 -65.23
N LYS A 226 13.38 69.71 -64.96
CA LYS A 226 14.82 69.75 -65.30
C LYS A 226 15.04 69.87 -66.81
N ALA A 227 14.23 69.21 -67.64
CA ALA A 227 14.27 69.34 -69.11
C ALA A 227 13.81 70.73 -69.58
N LEU A 228 12.66 71.22 -69.09
CA LEU A 228 12.12 72.55 -69.41
C LEU A 228 13.09 73.68 -69.06
N THR A 229 13.76 73.56 -67.91
CA THR A 229 14.74 74.54 -67.41
C THR A 229 15.96 74.62 -68.34
N ARG A 230 16.46 73.47 -68.81
CA ARG A 230 17.55 73.39 -69.80
C ARG A 230 17.15 73.96 -71.16
N GLU A 231 15.94 73.65 -71.63
CA GLU A 231 15.42 74.15 -72.91
C GLU A 231 15.25 75.68 -72.88
N LEU A 232 14.73 76.23 -71.77
CA LEU A 232 14.61 77.67 -71.58
C LEU A 232 15.99 78.36 -71.56
N GLN A 233 16.96 77.79 -70.85
CA GLN A 233 18.35 78.26 -70.85
C GLN A 233 18.96 78.21 -72.25
N HIS A 234 18.84 77.09 -72.96
CA HIS A 234 19.37 76.91 -74.31
C HIS A 234 18.78 77.94 -75.29
N SER A 235 17.46 78.12 -75.25
CA SER A 235 16.77 79.10 -76.10
C SER A 235 17.14 80.56 -75.79
N ILE A 236 17.40 80.89 -74.51
CA ILE A 236 17.93 82.21 -74.12
C ILE A 236 19.36 82.39 -74.66
N GLN A 237 20.21 81.37 -74.54
CA GLN A 237 21.58 81.42 -75.06
C GLN A 237 21.61 81.54 -76.59
N GLU A 238 20.74 80.82 -77.30
CA GLU A 238 20.57 80.91 -78.75
C GLU A 238 20.09 82.31 -79.20
N LEU A 239 19.23 82.96 -78.40
CA LEU A 239 18.85 84.36 -78.63
C LEU A 239 20.01 85.32 -78.36
N ARG A 240 20.78 85.15 -77.28
CA ARG A 240 21.96 85.98 -76.99
C ARG A 240 23.04 85.82 -78.08
N THR A 241 23.27 84.62 -78.62
CA THR A 241 24.22 84.43 -79.74
C THR A 241 23.71 85.03 -81.04
N LYS A 242 22.41 84.93 -81.36
CA LYS A 242 21.80 85.64 -82.51
C LYS A 242 21.89 87.16 -82.38
N ILE A 243 21.66 87.71 -81.18
CA ILE A 243 21.83 89.13 -80.87
C ILE A 243 23.28 89.56 -81.07
N LYS A 244 24.25 88.79 -80.55
CA LYS A 244 25.69 89.05 -80.73
C LYS A 244 26.09 89.02 -82.21
N GLN A 245 25.62 88.02 -82.97
CA GLN A 245 25.87 87.93 -84.41
C GLN A 245 25.23 89.10 -85.19
N ALA A 246 24.02 89.53 -84.82
CA ALA A 246 23.36 90.69 -85.41
C ALA A 246 24.09 92.00 -85.08
N ARG A 247 24.60 92.15 -83.84
CA ARG A 247 25.37 93.33 -83.41
C ARG A 247 26.73 93.41 -84.12
N LYS A 248 27.49 92.31 -84.15
CA LYS A 248 28.72 92.19 -84.98
C LYS A 248 28.46 92.52 -86.46
N MET A 249 27.36 92.02 -87.06
CA MET A 249 26.96 92.36 -88.43
C MET A 249 26.57 93.83 -88.61
N GLY A 250 26.04 94.49 -87.57
CA GLY A 250 25.77 95.93 -87.53
C GLY A 250 27.05 96.76 -87.47
N GLU A 251 28.00 96.37 -86.61
CA GLU A 251 29.31 97.00 -86.46
C GLU A 251 30.17 96.83 -87.73
N MET A 252 30.20 95.64 -88.33
CA MET A 252 30.85 95.41 -89.62
C MET A 252 30.24 96.26 -90.75
N ARG A 253 28.94 96.58 -90.66
CA ARG A 253 28.23 97.46 -91.60
C ARG A 253 28.45 98.96 -91.30
N ALA A 254 28.77 99.32 -90.06
CA ALA A 254 29.22 100.67 -89.68
C ALA A 254 30.67 100.91 -90.11
N CYS A 255 31.57 99.95 -89.89
CA CYS A 255 32.99 100.05 -90.24
C CYS A 255 33.20 100.19 -91.77
N ARG A 256 32.38 99.51 -92.59
CA ARG A 256 32.35 99.69 -94.06
C ARG A 256 31.94 101.09 -94.54
N LYS A 257 31.41 101.97 -93.68
CA LYS A 257 31.11 103.37 -94.05
C LYS A 257 32.28 104.34 -93.82
N GLY A 258 33.30 103.94 -93.04
CA GLY A 258 34.47 104.77 -92.77
C GLY A 258 35.66 104.53 -93.72
N LEU A 259 35.74 103.34 -94.33
CA LEU A 259 36.89 102.92 -95.14
C LEU A 259 36.47 102.68 -96.60
N SER A 260 37.00 103.49 -97.52
CA SER A 260 36.86 103.25 -98.97
C SER A 260 37.45 101.88 -99.33
N GLN A 261 36.77 101.13 -100.20
CA GLN A 261 37.22 99.81 -100.65
C GLN A 261 38.62 99.85 -101.29
N GLU A 262 39.00 100.97 -101.90
CA GLU A 262 40.34 101.19 -102.47
C GLU A 262 41.42 101.30 -101.39
N SER A 263 41.10 101.89 -100.23
CA SER A 263 42.06 102.06 -99.13
C SER A 263 42.37 100.74 -98.40
N VAL A 264 41.37 99.87 -98.22
CA VAL A 264 41.56 98.51 -97.66
C VAL A 264 42.35 97.64 -98.63
N GLN A 265 42.06 97.74 -99.92
CA GLN A 265 42.74 96.96 -100.96
C GLN A 265 44.20 97.42 -101.16
N LEU A 266 44.46 98.73 -101.07
CA LEU A 266 45.82 99.29 -101.06
C LEU A 266 46.60 98.86 -99.81
N ALA A 267 45.99 98.88 -98.62
CA ALA A 267 46.64 98.42 -97.38
C ALA A 267 47.01 96.93 -97.45
N ALA A 268 46.11 96.07 -97.94
CA ALA A 268 46.39 94.65 -98.17
C ALA A 268 47.54 94.43 -99.17
N SER A 269 47.61 95.22 -100.25
CA SER A 269 48.71 95.15 -101.22
C SER A 269 50.05 95.74 -100.70
N ILE A 270 50.03 96.76 -99.84
CA ILE A 270 51.25 97.31 -99.21
C ILE A 270 51.82 96.35 -98.16
N LEU A 271 50.94 95.74 -97.35
CA LEU A 271 51.31 94.82 -96.26
C LEU A 271 51.47 93.36 -96.72
N ASN A 272 51.15 93.07 -97.98
CA ASN A 272 51.23 91.74 -98.61
C ASN A 272 50.50 90.62 -97.83
N VAL A 273 49.31 90.95 -97.30
CA VAL A 273 48.40 90.03 -96.60
C VAL A 273 47.08 89.91 -97.36
N SER A 274 46.34 88.80 -97.20
CA SER A 274 45.05 88.68 -97.87
C SER A 274 44.02 89.60 -97.22
N ARG A 275 42.99 89.97 -97.98
CA ARG A 275 41.91 90.84 -97.48
C ARG A 275 41.19 90.22 -96.28
N THR A 276 41.01 88.90 -96.27
CA THR A 276 40.41 88.16 -95.15
C THR A 276 41.29 88.20 -93.92
N ASP A 277 42.60 87.99 -94.05
CA ASP A 277 43.53 88.00 -92.91
C ASP A 277 43.65 89.43 -92.33
N LEU A 278 43.58 90.46 -93.19
CA LEU A 278 43.53 91.86 -92.74
C LEU A 278 42.20 92.20 -92.05
N GLU A 279 41.07 91.64 -92.51
CA GLU A 279 39.77 91.76 -91.83
C GLU A 279 39.75 90.99 -90.50
N GLU A 280 40.47 89.87 -90.35
CA GLU A 280 40.64 89.11 -89.09
C GLU A 280 41.58 89.81 -88.09
N ILE A 281 42.70 90.40 -88.54
CA ILE A 281 43.59 91.22 -87.70
C ILE A 281 42.90 92.52 -87.22
N LEU A 282 41.90 93.00 -87.96
CA LEU A 282 41.07 94.15 -87.60
C LEU A 282 39.81 93.78 -86.80
N GLU A 283 39.47 92.50 -86.64
CA GLU A 283 38.56 92.06 -85.57
C GLU A 283 39.27 92.18 -84.21
N VAL A 284 39.32 93.41 -83.70
CA VAL A 284 39.47 93.63 -82.26
C VAL A 284 38.23 93.01 -81.62
N GLU A 285 38.39 91.84 -80.98
CA GLU A 285 37.36 91.34 -80.07
C GLU A 285 37.14 92.42 -79.01
N ASP A 286 35.91 92.92 -78.91
CA ASP A 286 35.55 93.80 -77.80
C ASP A 286 35.60 92.98 -76.50
N ASP A 287 36.69 93.18 -75.74
CA ASP A 287 36.89 92.60 -74.42
C ASP A 287 35.69 92.90 -73.49
N GLU A 288 34.98 94.01 -73.69
CA GLU A 288 33.80 94.37 -72.90
C GLU A 288 32.58 93.50 -73.27
N GLU A 289 32.26 93.31 -74.56
CA GLU A 289 31.20 92.38 -74.98
C GLU A 289 31.53 90.90 -74.69
N THR A 290 32.79 90.47 -74.82
CA THR A 290 33.19 89.10 -74.45
C THR A 290 33.15 88.88 -72.94
N ALA A 291 33.49 89.89 -72.11
CA ALA A 291 33.32 89.83 -70.66
C ALA A 291 31.84 89.81 -70.25
N LYS A 292 31.00 90.64 -70.89
CA LYS A 292 29.55 90.70 -70.63
C LYS A 292 28.86 89.37 -70.93
N THR A 293 29.17 88.75 -72.07
CA THR A 293 28.61 87.44 -72.43
C THR A 293 29.09 86.30 -71.53
N LYS A 294 30.32 86.35 -70.99
CA LYS A 294 30.79 85.43 -69.92
C LYS A 294 30.00 85.62 -68.61
N MET A 295 29.73 86.86 -68.20
CA MET A 295 28.94 87.15 -66.99
C MET A 295 27.49 86.64 -67.13
N GLU A 296 26.88 86.81 -68.30
CA GLU A 296 25.51 86.32 -68.58
C GLU A 296 25.42 84.79 -68.56
N PHE A 297 26.47 84.09 -69.01
CA PHE A 297 26.55 82.62 -68.95
C PHE A 297 26.65 82.09 -67.50
N GLU A 298 27.46 82.73 -66.65
CA GLU A 298 27.57 82.33 -65.24
C GLU A 298 26.25 82.58 -64.48
N LYS A 299 25.54 83.67 -64.76
CA LYS A 299 24.18 83.93 -64.22
C LYS A 299 23.16 82.88 -64.62
N ASP A 300 23.21 82.36 -65.85
CA ASP A 300 22.34 81.24 -66.26
C ASP A 300 22.66 79.95 -65.51
N LYS A 301 23.95 79.70 -65.24
CA LYS A 301 24.44 78.53 -64.51
C LYS A 301 24.08 78.61 -63.02
N GLU A 302 24.17 79.78 -62.40
CA GLU A 302 23.65 80.06 -61.07
C GLU A 302 22.13 79.84 -60.99
N TRP A 303 21.37 80.33 -61.98
CA TRP A 303 19.93 80.11 -62.07
C TRP A 303 19.57 78.61 -62.25
N LEU A 304 20.29 77.88 -63.09
CA LEU A 304 20.09 76.43 -63.26
C LEU A 304 20.33 75.68 -61.94
N GLN A 305 21.38 76.05 -61.20
CA GLN A 305 21.65 75.49 -59.87
C GLN A 305 20.59 75.89 -58.83
N TYR A 306 20.04 77.10 -58.91
CA TYR A 306 18.95 77.56 -58.05
C TYR A 306 17.67 76.75 -58.30
N VAL A 307 17.28 76.57 -59.57
CA VAL A 307 16.14 75.72 -59.96
C VAL A 307 16.37 74.26 -59.56
N GLN A 308 17.57 73.72 -59.74
CA GLN A 308 17.89 72.36 -59.29
C GLN A 308 17.69 72.21 -57.77
N LYS A 309 18.23 73.13 -56.96
CA LYS A 309 18.04 73.16 -55.51
C LYS A 309 16.56 73.28 -55.12
N LEU A 310 15.76 74.06 -55.85
CA LEU A 310 14.31 74.13 -55.64
C LEU A 310 13.61 72.79 -55.94
N THR A 311 14.00 72.07 -57.00
CA THR A 311 13.44 70.73 -57.29
C THR A 311 13.88 69.64 -56.33
N GLU A 312 14.95 69.87 -55.56
CA GLU A 312 15.49 68.95 -54.55
C GLU A 312 15.08 69.34 -53.11
N ALA A 313 14.43 70.50 -52.94
CA ALA A 313 13.94 71.00 -51.66
C ALA A 313 12.55 70.43 -51.30
N GLN A 314 12.27 70.30 -50.00
CA GLN A 314 10.91 70.01 -49.53
C GLN A 314 9.99 71.23 -49.70
N PHE A 315 8.69 70.95 -49.77
CA PHE A 315 7.61 71.92 -50.01
C PHE A 315 7.67 73.15 -49.09
N PRO A 316 7.24 74.36 -49.57
CA PRO A 316 6.59 74.61 -50.86
C PRO A 316 7.56 75.16 -51.94
N PHE A 317 8.03 74.32 -52.86
CA PHE A 317 8.91 74.76 -53.96
C PHE A 317 8.15 75.33 -55.18
N ALA A 318 6.87 74.99 -55.35
CA ALA A 318 6.13 75.27 -56.59
C ALA A 318 5.96 76.77 -56.91
N SER A 319 5.74 77.62 -55.91
CA SER A 319 5.67 79.07 -56.09
C SER A 319 7.01 79.66 -56.53
N TYR A 320 8.08 79.36 -55.79
CA TYR A 320 9.43 79.84 -56.09
C TYR A 320 9.95 79.33 -57.44
N LEU A 321 9.59 78.09 -57.83
CA LEU A 321 9.90 77.53 -59.14
C LEU A 321 9.16 78.29 -60.26
N MET A 322 7.88 78.61 -60.07
CA MET A 322 7.12 79.41 -61.03
C MET A 322 7.71 80.81 -61.17
N ASP A 323 8.04 81.47 -60.06
CA ASP A 323 8.67 82.80 -60.08
C ASP A 323 10.02 82.79 -60.80
N ALA A 324 10.88 81.78 -60.52
CA ALA A 324 12.18 81.62 -61.17
C ALA A 324 12.08 81.35 -62.69
N ILE A 325 11.05 80.61 -63.12
CA ILE A 325 10.78 80.37 -64.56
C ILE A 325 10.21 81.62 -65.22
N LEU A 326 9.30 82.35 -64.55
CA LEU A 326 8.74 83.62 -65.04
C LEU A 326 9.82 84.69 -65.19
N GLU A 327 10.80 84.76 -64.29
CA GLU A 327 11.93 85.68 -64.41
C GLU A 327 12.72 85.43 -65.72
N LYS A 328 13.08 84.17 -66.00
CA LYS A 328 13.77 83.81 -67.26
C LYS A 328 12.90 83.96 -68.51
N LEU A 329 11.59 83.72 -68.43
CA LEU A 329 10.69 84.01 -69.55
C LEU A 329 10.62 85.51 -69.86
N ASN A 330 10.63 86.36 -68.83
CA ASN A 330 10.71 87.81 -68.99
C ASN A 330 12.07 88.27 -69.53
N GLU A 331 13.18 87.64 -69.14
CA GLU A 331 14.49 87.85 -69.75
C GLU A 331 14.47 87.47 -71.25
N LYS A 332 13.98 86.28 -71.58
CA LYS A 332 13.80 85.81 -72.96
C LYS A 332 12.99 86.80 -73.79
N LYS A 333 11.89 87.35 -73.24
CA LYS A 333 11.07 88.36 -73.91
C LYS A 333 11.86 89.63 -74.22
N LYS A 334 12.62 90.17 -73.25
CA LYS A 334 13.46 91.37 -73.47
C LYS A 334 14.52 91.14 -74.55
N LEU A 335 15.15 89.95 -74.56
CA LEU A 335 16.13 89.57 -75.59
C LEU A 335 15.48 89.46 -76.98
N ILE A 336 14.25 88.95 -77.09
CA ILE A 336 13.49 88.94 -78.36
C ILE A 336 13.21 90.37 -78.83
N GLU A 337 12.79 91.27 -77.92
CA GLU A 337 12.55 92.69 -78.22
C GLU A 337 13.84 93.41 -78.68
N GLU A 338 14.99 93.10 -78.06
CA GLU A 338 16.31 93.59 -78.47
C GLU A 338 16.73 93.03 -79.84
N CYS A 339 16.55 91.73 -80.08
CA CYS A 339 16.85 91.09 -81.36
C CYS A 339 16.02 91.69 -82.51
N ILE A 340 14.73 91.92 -82.29
CA ILE A 340 13.85 92.60 -83.25
C ILE A 340 14.29 94.05 -83.49
N SER A 341 14.78 94.74 -82.45
CA SER A 341 15.25 96.13 -82.56
C SER A 341 16.58 96.25 -83.29
N LEU A 342 17.44 95.23 -83.25
CA LEU A 342 18.71 95.15 -84.00
C LEU A 342 18.55 94.67 -85.45
N MET A 343 17.40 94.07 -85.79
CA MET A 343 17.08 93.64 -87.17
C MET A 343 16.27 94.67 -87.98
N LYS A 344 15.95 95.82 -87.39
CA LYS A 344 15.34 96.99 -88.04
C LYS A 344 16.39 98.03 -88.42
#